data_AF-A0A0A9Z5M3-F1
#
_entry.id   AF-A0A0A9Z5M3-F1
#
_cell.length_a   1.000
_cell.length_b   1.000
_cell.length_c   1.000
_cell.angle_alpha   90.00
_cell.angle_beta   90.00
_cell.angle_gamma   90.00
#
_symmetry.space_group_name_H-M   'P 1'
#
loop_
_entity.id
_entity.type
_entity.pdbx_description
1 polymer ?
#
loop_
_entity_poly.entity_id
_entity_poly.type
_entity_poly.pdbx_seq_one_letter_code
_entity_poly.pdbx_strand_id
1 'polypeptide(L)'
;DIPKAIIGADFLTYYHLLVDLKHRRLINSQNGEIISGRINSITHGKKIATITHIPPNVKYKNILQKYLQATQPSGNPVYKNIGVYHHIETTGPPVFAKARRLPPDKLRLAKQEFDKLQALGVVRP
;
A
#
# COMPACT_ATOMS: atom_id res chain seq x y z
N ASP A 1 12.78 -3.87 12.01
CA ASP A 1 13.80 -4.74 11.44
C ASP A 1 13.11 -5.70 10.48
N ILE A 2 13.60 -5.85 9.25
CA ILE A 2 13.04 -6.86 8.33
C ILE A 2 13.80 -8.15 8.66
N PRO A 3 13.15 -9.18 9.21
CA PRO A 3 13.84 -10.39 9.68
C PRO A 3 14.50 -11.18 8.54
N LYS A 4 14.28 -10.77 7.28
CA LYS A 4 14.85 -11.37 6.08
C LYS A 4 15.33 -10.26 5.16
N ALA A 5 16.62 -10.25 4.85
CA ALA A 5 17.17 -9.36 3.84
C ALA A 5 16.44 -9.60 2.50
N ILE A 6 15.95 -8.52 1.89
CA ILE A 6 15.36 -8.58 0.56
C ILE A 6 16.53 -8.42 -0.41
N ILE A 7 16.85 -9.52 -1.09
CA ILE A 7 17.89 -9.55 -2.11
C ILE A 7 17.29 -9.09 -3.44
N GLY A 8 17.94 -8.13 -4.08
CA GLY A 8 17.50 -7.58 -5.37
C GLY A 8 17.91 -8.45 -6.57
N ALA A 9 17.42 -8.07 -7.75
CA ALA A 9 17.76 -8.74 -9.01
C ALA A 9 19.23 -8.51 -9.43
N ASP A 10 19.84 -7.43 -8.94
CA ASP A 10 21.26 -7.12 -9.08
C ASP A 10 22.16 -8.21 -8.49
N PHE A 11 21.83 -8.73 -7.31
CA PHE A 11 22.55 -9.85 -6.69
C PHE A 11 22.44 -11.12 -7.52
N LEU A 12 21.23 -11.45 -8.00
CA LEU A 12 21.01 -12.63 -8.85
C LEU A 12 21.82 -12.52 -10.15
N THR A 13 21.92 -11.30 -10.70
CA THR A 13 22.69 -11.02 -11.91
C THR A 13 24.19 -11.14 -11.66
N TYR A 14 24.68 -10.57 -10.56
CA TYR A 14 26.09 -10.60 -10.18
C TYR A 14 26.61 -12.03 -9.98
N TYR A 15 25.81 -12.92 -9.37
CA TYR A 15 26.17 -14.31 -9.12
C TYR A 15 25.67 -15.31 -10.17
N HIS A 16 25.14 -14.83 -11.31
CA HIS A 16 24.68 -15.69 -12.40
C HIS A 16 23.60 -16.71 -11.98
N LEU A 17 22.71 -16.31 -11.07
CA LEU A 17 21.67 -17.19 -10.51
C LEU A 17 20.35 -17.02 -11.26
N LEU A 18 19.90 -18.09 -11.92
CA LEU A 18 18.58 -18.20 -12.53
C LEU A 18 17.58 -18.75 -11.51
N VAL A 19 16.39 -18.14 -11.46
CA VAL A 19 15.31 -18.54 -10.55
C VAL A 19 14.30 -19.42 -11.28
N ASP A 20 14.20 -20.69 -10.91
CA ASP A 20 13.19 -21.63 -11.42
C ASP A 20 12.12 -21.85 -10.35
N LEU A 21 11.06 -21.05 -10.44
CA LEU A 21 9.95 -21.09 -9.48
C LEU A 21 9.13 -22.37 -9.59
N LYS A 22 9.01 -22.95 -10.79
CA LYS A 22 8.20 -24.15 -11.05
C LYS A 22 8.78 -25.36 -10.31
N HIS A 23 10.10 -25.52 -10.38
CA HIS A 23 10.81 -26.62 -9.73
C HIS A 23 11.39 -26.24 -8.36
N ARG A 24 11.13 -25.01 -7.89
CA ARG A 24 11.59 -24.48 -6.59
C ARG A 24 13.10 -24.61 -6.42
N ARG A 25 13.87 -24.09 -7.38
CA ARG A 25 15.33 -24.19 -7.38
C ARG A 25 16.00 -22.92 -7.93
N LEU A 26 17.25 -22.72 -7.55
CA LEU A 26 18.16 -21.78 -8.19
C LEU A 26 19.13 -22.57 -9.06
N ILE A 27 19.46 -22.02 -10.23
CA ILE A 27 20.39 -22.63 -11.18
C ILE A 27 21.51 -21.63 -11.41
N ASN A 28 22.76 -22.03 -11.18
CA ASN A 28 23.91 -21.23 -11.58
C ASN A 28 24.09 -21.36 -13.10
N SER A 29 23.98 -20.26 -13.85
CA SER A 29 24.06 -20.31 -15.31
C SER A 29 25.47 -20.53 -15.86
N GLN A 30 26.51 -20.42 -15.03
CA GLN A 30 27.89 -20.63 -15.46
C GLN A 30 28.29 -22.10 -15.47
N ASN A 31 27.86 -22.86 -14.46
CA ASN A 31 28.27 -24.26 -14.27
C ASN A 31 27.09 -25.25 -14.23
N GLY A 32 25.85 -24.77 -14.28
CA GLY A 32 24.65 -25.60 -14.26
C GLY A 32 24.30 -26.17 -12.89
N GLU A 33 24.97 -25.75 -11.82
CA GLU A 33 24.69 -26.25 -10.46
C GLU A 33 23.27 -25.89 -10.03
N ILE A 34 22.59 -26.85 -9.40
CA ILE A 34 21.21 -26.73 -8.95
C ILE A 34 21.17 -26.69 -7.43
N ILE A 35 20.60 -25.62 -6.89
CA ILE A 35 20.37 -25.46 -5.46
C ILE A 35 18.86 -25.54 -5.21
N SER A 36 18.44 -26.52 -4.41
CA SER A 36 17.04 -26.66 -4.03
C SER A 36 16.60 -25.49 -3.14
N GLY A 37 15.48 -24.86 -3.51
CA GLY A 37 14.88 -23.74 -2.80
C GLY A 37 13.54 -24.09 -2.17
N ARG A 38 13.07 -23.23 -1.27
CA ARG A 38 11.73 -23.31 -0.69
C ARG A 38 10.97 -22.03 -1.01
N ILE A 39 9.80 -22.16 -1.63
CA ILE A 39 8.88 -21.03 -1.84
C ILE A 39 7.87 -21.07 -0.70
N ASN A 40 8.01 -20.14 0.24
CA ASN A 40 7.00 -19.96 1.27
C ASN A 40 5.90 -19.07 0.70
N SER A 41 4.65 -19.54 0.70
CA SER A 41 3.49 -18.68 0.43
C SER A 41 3.47 -17.58 1.49
N ILE A 42 3.77 -16.36 1.08
CA ILE A 42 3.51 -15.18 1.89
C ILE A 42 2.06 -14.83 1.61
N THR A 43 1.12 -15.29 2.44
CA THR A 43 -0.24 -14.77 2.48
C THR A 43 -0.21 -13.34 3.00
N HIS A 44 0.25 -12.39 2.17
CA HIS A 44 0.14 -10.96 2.44
C HIS A 44 -0.52 -10.25 1.27
N GLY A 45 -1.81 -10.55 1.08
CA GLY A 45 -2.76 -9.59 0.52
C GLY A 45 -3.06 -8.43 1.49
N LYS A 46 -2.24 -8.20 2.53
CA LYS A 46 -2.47 -7.12 3.50
C LYS A 46 -1.18 -6.71 4.19
N LYS A 47 -0.60 -5.60 3.70
CA LYS A 47 -0.08 -4.46 4.46
C LYS A 47 0.93 -3.74 3.57
N ILE A 48 0.48 -2.65 2.93
CA ILE A 48 1.30 -1.45 2.84
C ILE A 48 1.91 -1.29 4.24
N ALA A 49 3.25 -1.29 4.32
CA ALA A 49 4.00 -1.39 5.57
C ALA A 49 3.61 -0.26 6.53
N THR A 50 2.54 -0.52 7.26
CA THR A 50 2.02 0.34 8.29
C THR A 50 2.71 -0.09 9.56
N ILE A 51 3.52 0.77 10.16
CA ILE A 51 4.07 0.51 11.49
C ILE A 51 2.89 0.63 12.46
N THR A 52 2.17 -0.47 12.62
CA THR A 52 1.08 -0.64 13.59
C THR A 52 1.64 -1.04 14.96
N HIS A 53 2.90 -1.51 14.99
CA HIS A 53 3.58 -1.96 16.19
C HIS A 53 5.07 -1.64 16.07
N ILE A 54 5.62 -0.88 17.03
CA ILE A 54 7.05 -0.51 17.06
C ILE A 54 7.80 -1.60 17.84
N PRO A 55 8.72 -2.35 17.21
CA PRO A 55 9.49 -3.36 17.92
C PRO A 55 10.27 -2.75 19.09
N PRO A 56 10.45 -3.47 20.21
CA PRO A 56 10.97 -2.91 21.44
C PRO A 56 12.43 -2.40 21.35
N ASN A 57 13.19 -2.76 20.30
CA ASN A 57 14.62 -2.54 20.20
C ASN A 57 15.07 -1.92 18.85
N VAL A 58 14.48 -0.79 18.45
CA VAL A 58 14.83 -0.07 17.20
C VAL A 58 15.55 1.23 17.53
N LYS A 59 16.65 1.53 16.83
CA LYS A 59 17.47 2.75 16.97
C LYS A 59 16.66 4.06 17.03
N TYR A 60 15.51 4.10 16.35
CA TYR A 60 14.63 5.27 16.26
C TYR A 60 13.26 5.08 16.94
N LYS A 61 13.15 4.13 17.89
CA LYS A 61 11.90 3.81 18.61
C LYS A 61 11.16 5.05 19.12
N ASN A 62 11.87 5.97 19.75
CA ASN A 62 11.28 7.17 20.35
C ASN A 62 10.68 8.10 19.27
N ILE A 63 11.34 8.24 18.12
CA ILE A 63 10.86 9.05 17.00
C ILE A 63 9.63 8.38 16.37
N LEU A 64 9.69 7.07 16.15
CA LEU A 64 8.56 6.30 15.62
C LEU A 64 7.34 6.35 16.56
N GLN A 65 7.54 6.28 17.87
CA GLN A 65 6.45 6.41 18.86
C GLN A 65 5.86 7.82 18.82
N LYS A 66 6.72 8.84 18.76
CA LYS A 66 6.30 10.25 18.69
C LYS A 66 5.50 10.57 17.43
N TYR A 67 5.84 9.94 16.29
CA TYR A 67 5.20 10.18 14.99
C TYR A 67 4.46 8.96 14.44
N LEU A 68 3.94 8.10 15.32
CA LEU A 68 3.29 6.85 14.93
C LEU A 68 2.11 7.10 13.96
N GLN A 69 1.37 8.19 14.17
CA GLN A 69 0.28 8.63 13.28
C GLN A 69 0.74 8.90 11.84
N ALA A 70 1.97 9.39 11.64
CA ALA A 70 2.51 9.65 10.30
C ALA A 70 2.92 8.35 9.58
N THR A 71 3.13 7.26 10.32
CA THR A 71 3.47 5.94 9.76
C THR A 71 2.24 5.07 9.52
N GLN A 72 1.07 5.55 9.96
CA GLN A 72 -0.21 4.94 9.66
C GLN A 72 -0.72 5.51 8.32
N PRO A 73 -1.13 4.70 7.33
CA PRO A 73 -2.08 5.15 6.33
C PRO A 73 -3.36 5.40 7.12
N SER A 74 -3.43 6.58 7.73
CA SER A 74 -4.59 7.06 8.44
C SER A 74 -5.76 6.94 7.47
N GLY A 75 -6.67 5.99 7.73
CA GLY A 75 -7.88 5.82 6.93
C GLY A 75 -8.75 7.07 6.91
N ASN A 76 -8.47 8.02 7.80
CA ASN A 76 -9.16 9.28 7.94
C ASN A 76 -8.13 10.41 7.83
N PRO A 77 -8.07 11.16 6.72
CA PRO A 77 -7.35 12.42 6.71
C PRO A 77 -7.93 13.33 7.79
N VAL A 78 -7.11 13.66 8.79
CA VAL A 78 -7.44 14.74 9.73
C VAL A 78 -7.25 16.05 8.97
N TYR A 79 -8.31 16.53 8.33
CA TYR A 79 -8.32 17.87 7.77
C TYR A 79 -8.32 18.86 8.92
N LYS A 80 -7.12 19.31 9.31
CA LYS A 80 -7.01 20.44 10.23
C LYS A 80 -7.64 21.65 9.54
N ASN A 81 -8.60 22.30 10.18
CA ASN A 81 -9.08 23.59 9.71
C ASN A 81 -7.96 24.62 9.93
N ILE A 82 -7.18 24.91 8.89
CA ILE A 82 -6.09 25.90 8.90
C ILE A 82 -6.64 27.28 8.43
N GLY A 83 -7.95 27.41 8.17
CA GLY A 83 -8.57 28.63 7.67
C GLY A 83 -8.17 29.00 6.23
N VAL A 84 -7.40 28.14 5.55
CA VAL A 84 -7.03 28.26 4.14
C VAL A 84 -7.89 27.29 3.33
N TYR A 85 -8.56 27.81 2.30
CA TYR A 85 -9.43 27.05 1.43
C TYR A 85 -8.94 27.11 -0.01
N HIS A 86 -9.03 26.00 -0.72
CA HIS A 86 -8.80 25.98 -2.16
C HIS A 86 -10.00 26.58 -2.88
N HIS A 87 -9.75 27.58 -3.73
CA HIS A 87 -10.74 28.13 -4.64
C HIS A 87 -10.43 27.66 -6.05
N ILE A 88 -11.42 27.05 -6.71
CA ILE A 88 -11.34 26.70 -8.13
C ILE A 88 -12.04 27.82 -8.88
N GLU A 89 -11.29 28.59 -9.65
CA GLU A 89 -11.86 29.61 -10.54
C GLU A 89 -12.58 28.94 -11.70
N THR A 90 -13.85 29.28 -11.89
CA THR A 90 -14.68 28.72 -12.98
C THR A 90 -15.25 29.86 -13.82
N THR A 91 -15.31 29.67 -15.14
CA THR A 91 -15.95 30.60 -16.07
C THR A 91 -17.20 29.97 -16.70
N GLY A 92 -18.22 30.78 -16.94
CA GLY A 92 -19.50 30.32 -17.53
C GLY A 92 -20.48 29.71 -16.53
N PRO A 93 -21.65 29.25 -17.02
CA PRO A 93 -22.72 28.69 -16.17
C PRO A 93 -22.43 27.25 -15.71
N PRO A 94 -23.00 26.80 -14.58
CA PRO A 94 -22.91 25.41 -14.13
C PRO A 94 -23.47 24.43 -15.17
N VAL A 95 -22.76 23.31 -15.37
CA VAL A 95 -23.19 22.22 -16.25
C VAL A 95 -23.72 21.04 -15.44
N PHE A 96 -24.72 20.34 -15.98
CA PHE A 96 -25.31 19.15 -15.36
C PHE A 96 -25.20 17.94 -16.30
N ALA A 97 -24.91 16.78 -15.72
CA ALA A 97 -24.93 15.50 -16.42
C ALA A 97 -25.72 14.47 -15.61
N LYS A 98 -26.53 13.66 -16.30
CA LYS A 98 -27.30 12.59 -15.66
C LYS A 98 -26.36 11.49 -15.16
N ALA A 99 -26.55 11.05 -13.92
CA ALA A 99 -25.79 9.95 -13.35
C ALA A 99 -25.94 8.66 -14.18
N ARG A 100 -24.82 8.00 -14.47
CA ARG A 100 -24.80 6.72 -15.19
C ARG A 100 -25.05 5.56 -14.24
N ARG A 101 -25.79 4.55 -14.71
CA ARG A 101 -26.08 3.34 -13.92
C ARG A 101 -24.80 2.54 -13.67
N LEU A 102 -24.61 2.12 -12.42
CA LEU A 102 -23.58 1.17 -12.02
C LEU A 102 -24.18 -0.24 -11.94
N PRO A 103 -23.43 -1.29 -12.30
CA PRO A 103 -23.80 -2.67 -11.98
C PRO A 103 -24.07 -2.84 -10.47
N PRO A 104 -24.99 -3.74 -10.07
CA PRO A 104 -25.42 -3.87 -8.67
C PRO A 104 -24.26 -4.03 -7.67
N ASP A 105 -23.26 -4.84 -8.00
CA ASP A 105 -22.11 -5.08 -7.11
C ASP A 105 -21.27 -3.82 -6.89
N LYS A 106 -21.01 -3.07 -7.97
CA LYS A 106 -20.26 -1.81 -7.90
C LYS A 106 -21.07 -0.73 -7.18
N LEU A 107 -22.38 -0.68 -7.41
CA LEU A 107 -23.28 0.25 -6.72
C LEU A 107 -23.28 0.01 -5.21
N ARG A 108 -23.34 -1.26 -4.77
CA ARG A 108 -23.29 -1.64 -3.36
C ARG A 108 -21.98 -1.21 -2.71
N LEU A 109 -20.84 -1.49 -3.36
CA LEU A 109 -19.52 -1.10 -2.84
C LEU A 109 -19.36 0.42 -2.81
N ALA A 110 -19.80 1.13 -3.85
CA ALA A 110 -19.74 2.58 -3.89
C ALA A 110 -20.54 3.21 -2.75
N LYS A 111 -21.78 2.76 -2.51
CA LYS A 111 -22.60 3.23 -1.38
C LYS A 111 -21.89 3.05 -0.04
N GLN A 112 -21.38 1.85 0.23
CA GLN A 112 -20.64 1.57 1.46
C GLN A 112 -19.43 2.47 1.65
N GLU A 113 -18.75 2.87 0.57
CA GLU A 113 -17.63 3.79 0.66
C GLU A 113 -18.08 5.24 0.87
N PHE A 114 -19.12 5.69 0.18
CA PHE A 114 -19.70 7.02 0.39
C PHE A 114 -20.26 7.20 1.81
N ASP A 115 -20.89 6.17 2.38
CA ASP A 115 -21.36 6.19 3.78
C ASP A 115 -20.20 6.41 4.76
N LYS A 116 -19.05 5.76 4.52
CA LYS A 116 -17.84 6.00 5.32
C LYS A 116 -17.33 7.42 5.13
N LEU A 117 -17.20 7.89 3.88
CA LEU A 117 -16.71 9.24 3.59
C LEU A 117 -17.61 10.31 4.22
N GLN A 118 -18.92 10.08 4.29
CA GLN A 118 -19.86 10.96 4.96
C GLN A 118 -19.67 10.94 6.48
N ALA A 119 -19.51 9.76 7.08
CA ALA A 119 -19.20 9.63 8.51
C ALA A 119 -17.86 10.29 8.89
N LEU A 120 -16.91 10.35 7.96
CA LEU A 120 -15.63 11.05 8.10
C LEU A 120 -15.70 12.55 7.83
N GLY A 121 -16.84 13.08 7.37
CA GLY A 121 -17.01 14.49 7.03
C GLY A 121 -16.27 14.93 5.75
N VAL A 122 -15.83 13.98 4.91
CA VAL A 122 -15.17 14.27 3.62
C VAL A 122 -16.19 14.69 2.56
N VAL A 123 -17.37 14.07 2.58
CA VAL A 123 -18.51 14.40 1.69
C VAL A 123 -19.71 14.83 2.53
N ARG A 124 -20.59 15.65 1.94
CA ARG A 124 -21.82 16.15 2.56
C ARG A 124 -23.00 16.05 1.58
N PRO A 125 -24.24 15.81 2.06
CA PRO A 125 -25.45 15.89 1.24
C PRO A 125 -25.64 17.26 0.58
#